data_AF-A0A2U9PC80-F1
#
_entry.id   AF-A0A2U9PC80-F1
#
_cell.length_a   1.000
_cell.length_b   1.000
_cell.length_c   1.000
_cell.angle_alpha   90.00
_cell.angle_beta   90.00
_cell.angle_gamma   90.00
#
_symmetry.space_group_name_H-M   'P 1'
#
loop_
_entity.id
_entity.type
_entity.pdbx_description
1 polymer ?
#
loop_
_entity_poly.entity_id
_entity_poly.type
_entity_poly.pdbx_seq_one_letter_code
_entity_poly.pdbx_strand_id
1 'polypeptide(L)' 'MRGVVVVGSYTYVPAPRHSAAAANGTLTKGGLSVPLRVTEPLFREFLEGLSRLEADLSRRWVATQTNSAISGAE' A
#
# COMPACT_ATOMS: atom_id res chain seq x y z
N MET A 1 2.64 7.65 -2.24
CA MET A 1 2.49 6.70 -3.37
C MET A 1 1.79 7.39 -4.55
N ARG A 2 2.26 7.19 -5.79
CA ARG A 2 1.58 7.61 -7.02
C ARG A 2 1.44 6.37 -7.91
N GLY A 3 0.22 5.88 -8.10
CA GLY A 3 -0.03 4.68 -8.89
C GLY A 3 -1.13 3.81 -8.31
N VAL A 4 -1.55 2.81 -9.09
CA VAL A 4 -2.50 1.78 -8.69
C VAL A 4 -1.91 0.94 -7.56
N VAL A 5 -2.70 0.63 -6.52
CA VAL A 5 -2.27 -0.20 -5.38
C VAL A 5 -3.14 -1.45 -5.32
N VAL A 6 -2.51 -2.63 -5.26
CA VAL A 6 -3.20 -3.90 -5.03
C VAL A 6 -3.33 -4.11 -3.53
N VAL A 7 -4.55 -4.34 -3.06
CA VAL A 7 -4.90 -4.53 -1.64
C VAL A 7 -5.65 -5.86 -1.52
N GLY A 8 -4.90 -6.96 -1.39
CA GLY A 8 -5.46 -8.30 -1.50
C GLY A 8 -6.16 -8.52 -2.85
N SER A 9 -7.46 -8.85 -2.84
CA SER A 9 -8.27 -8.99 -4.06
C SER A 9 -8.82 -7.68 -4.61
N TYR A 10 -8.51 -6.54 -3.98
CA TYR A 10 -8.97 -5.23 -4.41
C TYR A 10 -7.86 -4.46 -5.14
N THR A 11 -8.25 -3.59 -6.05
CA THR A 11 -7.37 -2.66 -6.74
C THR A 11 -7.82 -1.24 -6.46
N TYR A 12 -6.97 -0.47 -5.78
CA TYR A 12 -7.21 0.92 -5.46
C TYR A 12 -6.52 1.84 -6.49
N VAL A 13 -7.29 2.78 -7.02
CA VAL A 13 -6.82 3.79 -7.98
C VAL A 13 -7.10 5.17 -7.40
N PRO A 14 -6.08 5.93 -6.97
CA PRO A 14 -6.27 7.30 -6.48
C PRO A 14 -6.73 8.22 -7.60
N ALA A 15 -7.61 9.18 -7.31
CA ALA A 15 -7.94 10.22 -8.28
C ALA A 15 -6.72 11.12 -8.55
N PRO A 16 -6.62 11.70 -9.77
CA PRO A 16 -5.63 12.72 -10.07
C PRO A 16 -5.77 13.91 -9.11
N ARG A 17 -4.65 14.47 -8.63
CA ARG A 17 -4.61 15.56 -7.63
C ARG A 17 -5.34 16.85 -8.03
N HIS A 18 -5.69 17.01 -9.30
CA HIS A 18 -6.40 18.17 -9.85
C HIS A 18 -7.74 17.79 -10.49
N SER A 19 -8.28 16.62 -10.16
CA SER A 19 -9.57 16.20 -10.70
C SER A 19 -10.71 16.93 -9.99
N ALA A 20 -11.60 17.56 -10.76
CA ALA A 20 -12.88 18.08 -10.26
C ALA A 20 -13.94 16.97 -10.04
N ALA A 21 -13.51 15.71 -10.01
CA ALA A 21 -14.40 14.57 -9.87
C ALA A 21 -15.02 14.51 -8.47
N ALA A 22 -16.29 14.08 -8.40
CA ALA A 22 -16.99 13.87 -7.14
C ALA A 22 -16.41 12.73 -6.28
N ALA A 23 -15.46 11.95 -6.82
CA ALA A 23 -14.77 10.87 -6.14
C ALA A 23 -13.26 11.11 -6.16
N ASN A 24 -12.63 10.85 -5.01
CA ASN A 24 -11.20 11.06 -4.75
C ASN A 24 -10.37 9.81 -5.02
N GLY A 25 -11.01 8.70 -5.40
CA GLY A 25 -10.37 7.45 -5.79
C GLY A 25 -11.42 6.38 -6.08
N THR A 26 -10.99 5.23 -6.59
CA THR A 26 -11.87 4.08 -6.85
C THR A 26 -11.25 2.81 -6.29
N LEU A 27 -12.06 1.98 -5.65
CA LEU A 27 -11.70 0.62 -5.26
C LEU A 27 -12.41 -0.36 -6.19
N THR A 28 -11.66 -1.28 -6.79
CA THR A 28 -12.19 -2.26 -7.74
C THR A 28 -11.99 -3.69 -7.23
N LYS A 29 -12.98 -4.56 -7.43
CA LYS A 29 -12.88 -6.00 -7.18
C LYS A 29 -13.77 -6.77 -8.16
N GLY A 30 -13.18 -7.69 -8.92
CA GLY A 30 -13.93 -8.57 -9.82
C GLY A 30 -14.85 -7.83 -10.79
N GLY A 31 -14.41 -6.69 -11.33
CA GLY A 31 -15.21 -5.85 -12.23
C GLY A 31 -16.19 -4.88 -11.54
N LEU A 32 -16.38 -4.98 -10.23
CA LEU A 32 -17.17 -4.01 -9.46
C LEU A 32 -16.29 -2.83 -9.03
N SER A 33 -16.76 -1.61 -9.28
CA SER A 33 -16.07 -0.37 -8.93
C SER A 33 -16.84 0.40 -7.86
N VAL A 34 -16.17 0.73 -6.76
CA VAL A 34 -16.70 1.54 -5.67
C VAL A 34 -15.95 2.87 -5.63
N PRO A 35 -16.60 4.01 -5.92
CA PRO A 35 -15.98 5.32 -5.80
C PRO A 35 -15.79 5.69 -4.33
N LEU A 36 -14.57 6.04 -3.96
CA LEU A 36 -14.23 6.57 -2.64
C LEU A 36 -14.30 8.10 -2.69
N ARG A 37 -15.11 8.67 -1.80
CA ARG A 37 -15.27 10.13 -1.69
C ARG A 37 -14.61 10.62 -0.41
N VAL A 38 -15.37 10.68 0.68
CA VAL A 38 -14.93 11.17 1.99
C VAL A 38 -13.92 10.24 2.65
N THR A 39 -14.04 8.93 2.44
CA THR A 39 -13.18 7.91 3.07
C THR A 39 -11.83 7.73 2.38
N GLU A 40 -11.64 8.33 1.21
CA GLU A 40 -10.45 8.12 0.40
C GLU A 40 -9.15 8.60 1.07
N PRO A 41 -9.09 9.79 1.71
CA PRO A 41 -7.85 10.25 2.34
C PRO A 41 -7.41 9.33 3.48
N LEU A 42 -8.36 8.90 4.33
CA LEU A 42 -8.11 7.95 5.41
C LEU A 42 -7.59 6.61 4.86
N PHE A 43 -8.22 6.11 3.80
CA PHE A 43 -7.82 4.85 3.18
C PHE A 43 -6.42 4.96 2.55
N ARG A 44 -6.11 6.08 1.90
CA ARG A 44 -4.78 6.35 1.33
C ARG A 44 -3.70 6.39 2.41
N GLU A 45 -3.93 7.11 3.50
CA GLU A 45 -2.98 7.20 4.62
C GLU A 45 -2.73 5.83 5.25
N PHE A 46 -3.79 5.03 5.41
CA PHE A 46 -3.68 3.66 5.90
C PHE A 46 -2.79 2.79 4.99
N LEU A 47 -3.00 2.83 3.67
CA LEU A 47 -2.18 2.07 2.71
C LEU A 47 -0.72 2.53 2.71
N GLU A 48 -0.47 3.83 2.87
CA GLU A 48 0.88 4.36 3.01
C GLU A 48 1.55 3.90 4.30
N GLY A 49 0.81 3.85 5.41
CA GLY A 49 1.27 3.30 6.68
C GLY A 49 1.64 1.82 6.57
N LEU A 50 0.78 0.99 5.97
CA LEU A 50 1.06 -0.42 5.72
C LEU A 50 2.32 -0.61 4.87
N SER A 51 2.45 0.14 3.77
CA SER A 51 3.61 0.01 2.87
C SER A 51 4.93 0.34 3.59
N ARG A 52 4.93 1.33 4.48
CA ARG A 52 6.11 1.67 5.29
C ARG A 52 6.43 0.58 6.30
N LEU A 53 5.41 0.02 6.96
CA LEU A 53 5.57 -1.06 7.92
C LEU A 53 6.12 -2.32 7.25
N GLU A 54 5.58 -2.71 6.10
CA GLU A 54 6.05 -3.85 5.30
C GLU A 54 7.50 -3.67 4.86
N ALA A 55 7.86 -2.48 4.37
CA ALA A 55 9.23 -2.17 3.98
C ALA A 55 10.19 -2.25 5.19
N ASP A 56 9.77 -1.76 6.36
CA ASP A 56 10.58 -1.84 7.56
C ASP A 56 10.75 -3.27 8.07
N LEU A 57 9.67 -4.05 8.08
CA LEU A 57 9.68 -5.47 8.44
C LEU A 57 10.60 -6.25 7.50
N SER A 58 10.49 -6.04 6.19
CA SER A 58 11.34 -6.70 5.20
C SER A 58 12.82 -6.37 5.42
N ARG A 59 13.17 -5.10 5.68
CA ARG A 59 14.55 -4.72 5.98
C ARG A 59 15.08 -5.39 7.25
N ARG A 60 14.30 -5.38 8.34
CA ARG A 60 14.70 -6.02 9.59
C ARG A 60 14.89 -7.53 9.43
N TRP A 61 13.97 -8.17 8.72
CA TRP A 61 14.01 -9.60 8.49
C TRP A 61 15.25 -10.02 7.67
N VAL A 62 15.62 -9.25 6.65
CA VAL A 62 16.87 -9.46 5.90
C VAL A 62 18.10 -9.25 6.79
N ALA A 63 18.12 -8.17 7.58
CA ALA A 63 19.24 -7.87 8.47
C ALA A 63 19.47 -8.98 9.52
N THR A 64 18.40 -9.55 10.08
CA THR A 64 18.49 -10.67 11.02
C THR A 64 19.10 -11.92 10.38
N GLN A 65 18.68 -12.28 9.16
CA GLN A 65 19.23 -13.45 8.46
C GLN A 65 20.72 -13.30 8.13
N THR A 66 21.15 -12.11 7.70
CA THR A 66 22.57 -11.84 7.44
C THR A 66 23.42 -11.96 8.70
N ASN A 67 22.92 -11.47 9.84
CA ASN A 67 23.66 -11.53 11.10
C ASN A 67 23.78 -12.97 11.65
N SER A 68 22.73 -13.79 11.47
CA SER A 68 22.78 -15.22 11.82
C SER A 68 23.73 -16.03 10.94
N ALA A 69 23.88 -15.70 9.66
CA ALA A 69 24.81 -16.37 8.77
C ALA A 69 26.29 -16.08 9.10
N ILE A 70 26.58 -14.89 9.62
CA ILE A 70 27.94 -14.49 10.03
C ILE A 70 28.33 -15.17 11.36
N SER A 71 27.37 -15.36 12.27
CA SER A 71 27.60 -16.04 13.56
C SER A 71 27.73 -17.57 13.46
N GLY A 72 27.35 -18.18 12.33
CA GLY A 72 27.42 -19.64 12.10
C GLY A 72 28.73 -20.13 11.48
N ALA A 73 29.71 -19.25 11.29
CA ALA A 73 31.01 -19.56 10.68
C ALA A 73 32.18 -19.64 11.68
N GLU A 74 31.88 -19.71 12.98
CA GLU A 74 32.87 -19.84 14.07
C GLU A 74 33.05 -21.30 14.53
#